data_AF-A0A817GBT1-F1
#
_entry.id   AF-A0A817GBT1-F1
#
_cell.length_a   1.000
_cell.length_b   1.000
_cell.length_c   1.000
_cell.angle_alpha   90.00
_cell.angle_beta   90.00
_cell.angle_gamma   90.00
#
_symmetry.space_group_name_H-M   'P 1'
#
loop_
_entity.id
_entity.type
_entity.pdbx_description
1 polymer ?
#
loop_
_entity_poly.entity_id
_entity_poly.type
_entity_poly.pdbx_seq_one_letter_code
_entity_poly.pdbx_strand_id
1 'polypeptide(L)'
;MADIALMPFIQRQYVAVQRHRGFSVPKDGEIWQQWHRWVEAVNALESVQNTTSDAEHYVPIMHRYLNKTATSDMAKATRQGEGHNIA
;
A
#
# COMPACT_ATOMS: atom_id res chain seq x y z
N MET A 1 -12.53 -0.82 -13.23
CA MET A 1 -12.64 -1.60 -11.97
C MET A 1 -11.27 -1.98 -11.44
N ALA A 2 -10.40 -2.58 -12.26
CA ALA A 2 -9.04 -2.95 -11.84
C ALA A 2 -8.22 -1.77 -11.28
N ASP A 3 -8.27 -0.59 -11.90
CA ASP A 3 -7.56 0.58 -11.39
C ASP A 3 -8.02 0.96 -9.98
N ILE A 4 -9.34 1.15 -9.78
CA ILE A 4 -9.93 1.50 -8.48
C ILE A 4 -9.51 0.51 -7.38
N ALA A 5 -9.42 -0.78 -7.71
CA ALA A 5 -8.98 -1.81 -6.77
C ALA A 5 -7.48 -1.70 -6.41
N LEU A 6 -6.64 -1.30 -7.37
CA LEU A 6 -5.17 -1.22 -7.21
C LEU A 6 -4.68 0.12 -6.66
N MET A 7 -5.36 1.24 -6.95
CA MET A 7 -4.94 2.59 -6.54
C MET A 7 -4.59 2.69 -5.04
N PRO A 8 -5.37 2.14 -4.10
CA PRO A 8 -5.04 2.23 -2.68
C PRO A 8 -3.71 1.56 -2.35
N PHE A 9 -3.34 0.47 -3.03
CA PHE A 9 -2.09 -0.28 -2.79
C PHE A 9 -0.86 0.49 -3.24
N ILE A 10 -0.97 1.30 -4.30
CA ILE A 10 0.12 2.17 -4.77
C ILE A 10 0.51 3.19 -3.71
N GLN A 11 -0.48 3.80 -3.06
CA GLN A 11 -0.23 4.71 -1.92
C GLN A 11 0.50 3.98 -0.78
N ARG A 12 0.15 2.70 -0.52
CA ARG A 12 0.79 1.91 0.54
C ARG A 12 2.20 1.49 0.20
N GLN A 13 2.47 1.19 -1.08
CA GLN A 13 3.76 0.68 -1.56
C GLN A 13 4.90 1.65 -1.26
N TYR A 14 4.66 2.95 -1.46
CA TYR A 14 5.65 3.99 -1.16
C TYR A 14 6.03 4.00 0.32
N VAL A 15 5.05 3.90 1.21
CA VAL A 15 5.26 4.01 2.66
C VAL A 15 5.79 2.72 3.29
N ALA A 16 5.12 1.59 3.04
CA ALA A 16 5.39 0.34 3.75
C ALA A 16 6.54 -0.46 3.15
N VAL A 17 6.75 -0.38 1.84
CA VAL A 17 7.62 -1.31 1.11
C VAL A 17 8.95 -0.66 0.75
N GLN A 18 8.94 0.58 0.24
CA GLN A 18 10.19 1.24 -0.12
C GLN A 18 11.05 1.63 1.09
N ARG A 19 10.45 2.21 2.13
CA ARG A 19 11.20 2.68 3.31
C ARG A 19 11.62 1.57 4.28
N HIS A 20 10.82 0.52 4.44
CA HIS A 20 11.04 -0.51 5.48
C HIS A 20 11.53 -1.86 4.98
N ARG A 21 11.50 -2.12 3.66
CA ARG A 21 11.93 -3.39 3.07
C ARG A 21 13.02 -3.22 2.00
N GLY A 22 13.52 -2.00 1.79
CA GLY A 22 14.58 -1.72 0.81
C GLY A 22 14.16 -2.03 -0.64
N PHE A 23 12.87 -2.02 -0.92
CA PHE A 23 12.34 -2.34 -2.24
C PHE A 23 12.20 -1.07 -3.08
N SER A 24 12.59 -1.10 -4.34
CA SER A 24 12.32 -0.02 -5.28
C SER A 24 11.84 -0.60 -6.60
N VAL A 25 10.82 0.01 -7.19
CA VAL A 25 10.40 -0.37 -8.54
C VAL A 25 11.50 0.05 -9.52
N PRO A 26 11.96 -0.83 -10.43
CA PRO A 26 12.94 -0.46 -11.45
C PRO A 26 12.49 0.76 -12.25
N LYS A 27 13.44 1.56 -12.73
CA LYS A 27 13.15 2.75 -13.55
C LYS A 27 13.21 2.45 -15.05
N ASP A 28 14.10 1.55 -15.44
CA ASP A 28 14.42 1.27 -16.83
C ASP A 28 13.63 0.08 -17.36
N GLY A 29 13.28 0.12 -18.65
CA GLY A 29 12.48 -0.90 -19.33
C GLY A 29 11.05 -0.42 -19.58
N GLU A 30 10.49 -0.80 -20.73
CA GLU A 30 9.20 -0.32 -21.24
C GLU A 30 8.04 -0.54 -20.24
N ILE A 31 7.97 -1.72 -19.65
CA ILE A 31 6.96 -2.09 -18.66
C ILE A 31 7.03 -1.17 -17.43
N TRP A 32 8.24 -0.90 -16.95
CA TRP A 32 8.45 -0.07 -15.76
C TRP A 32 8.15 1.40 -16.05
N GLN A 33 8.48 1.88 -17.24
CA GLN A 33 8.06 3.22 -17.66
C GLN A 33 6.53 3.34 -17.74
N GLN A 34 5.84 2.32 -18.24
CA GLN A 34 4.37 2.30 -18.24
C GLN A 34 3.80 2.28 -16.83
N TRP A 35 4.40 1.50 -15.94
CA TRP A 35 4.05 1.49 -14.52
C TRP A 35 4.17 2.88 -13.89
N HIS A 36 5.32 3.56 -14.05
CA HIS A 36 5.53 4.88 -13.49
C HIS A 36 4.53 5.91 -14.04
N ARG A 37 4.26 5.89 -15.35
CA ARG A 37 3.22 6.75 -15.96
C ARG A 37 1.84 6.51 -15.34
N TRP A 38 1.47 5.25 -15.12
CA TRP A 38 0.18 4.93 -14.50
C TRP A 38 0.14 5.38 -13.03
N VAL A 39 1.22 5.18 -12.27
CA VAL A 39 1.33 5.67 -10.88
C VAL A 39 1.20 7.19 -10.80
N GLU A 40 1.87 7.93 -11.69
CA GLU A 40 1.77 9.39 -11.78
C GLU A 40 0.33 9.83 -12.07
N ALA A 41 -0.33 9.18 -13.04
CA ALA A 41 -1.72 9.46 -13.37
C ALA A 41 -2.67 9.21 -12.20
N VAL A 42 -2.50 8.10 -11.48
CA VAL A 42 -3.30 7.75 -10.28
C VAL A 42 -3.12 8.80 -9.18
N ASN A 43 -1.89 9.22 -8.90
CA ASN A 43 -1.60 10.20 -7.85
C ASN A 43 -2.13 11.61 -8.17
N ALA A 44 -2.35 11.92 -9.45
CA ALA A 44 -2.90 13.19 -9.90
C ALA A 44 -4.44 13.25 -9.81
N LEU A 45 -5.13 12.13 -9.57
CA LEU A 45 -6.58 12.11 -9.47
C LEU A 45 -7.06 12.75 -8.17
N GLU A 46 -7.94 13.75 -8.28
CA GLU A 46 -8.55 14.43 -7.13
C GLU A 46 -9.25 13.45 -6.18
N SER A 47 -9.97 12.46 -6.71
CA SER A 47 -10.65 11.45 -5.88
C SER A 47 -9.68 10.64 -5.03
N VAL A 48 -8.47 10.37 -5.53
CA VAL A 48 -7.41 9.68 -4.79
C VAL A 48 -6.82 10.60 -3.73
N GLN A 49 -6.54 11.85 -4.08
CA GLN A 49 -6.00 12.84 -3.14
C GLN A 49 -6.98 13.09 -1.98
N ASN A 50 -8.27 13.22 -2.27
CA ASN A 50 -9.31 13.50 -1.27
C ASN A 50 -9.66 12.29 -0.37
N THR A 51 -9.22 11.08 -0.72
CA THR A 51 -9.56 9.85 0.03
C THR A 51 -8.35 9.14 0.63
N THR A 52 -7.14 9.63 0.34
CA THR A 52 -5.90 9.09 0.89
C THR A 52 -5.47 9.90 2.11
N SER A 53 -5.10 9.23 3.20
CA SER A 53 -4.55 9.92 4.38
C SER A 53 -3.14 10.47 4.10
N ASP A 54 -2.82 11.61 4.69
CA ASP A 54 -1.47 12.15 4.67
C ASP A 54 -0.45 11.17 5.26
N ALA A 55 0.79 11.25 4.75
CA ALA A 55 1.86 10.34 5.13
C ALA A 55 2.14 10.33 6.64
N GLU A 56 2.00 11.47 7.32
CA GLU A 56 2.19 11.61 8.77
C GLU A 56 1.21 10.80 9.60
N HIS A 57 -0.03 10.62 9.12
CA HIS A 57 -1.05 9.80 9.76
C HIS A 57 -0.95 8.34 9.30
N TYR A 58 -0.51 8.11 8.07
CA TYR A 58 -0.46 6.80 7.46
C TYR A 58 0.74 5.94 7.94
N VAL A 59 1.93 6.53 8.07
CA VAL A 59 3.16 5.84 8.48
C VAL A 59 3.04 5.17 9.86
N PRO A 60 2.53 5.84 10.92
CA PRO A 60 2.41 5.21 12.24
C PRO A 60 1.47 4.00 12.26
N ILE A 61 0.40 4.02 11.44
CA ILE A 61 -0.53 2.90 11.32
C ILE A 61 0.18 1.72 10.65
N MET A 62 0.89 1.96 9.54
CA MET A 62 1.67 0.92 8.87
C MET A 62 2.78 0.34 9.73
N HIS A 63 3.43 1.15 10.57
CA HIS A 63 4.43 0.69 11.52
C HIS A 63 3.90 -0.41 12.46
N ARG A 64 2.62 -0.32 12.89
CA ARG A 64 1.99 -1.36 13.71
C ARG A 64 1.87 -2.69 12.96
N TYR A 65 1.52 -2.64 11.67
CA TYR A 65 1.46 -3.84 10.83
C TYR A 65 2.87 -4.40 10.57
N LEU A 66 3.84 -3.55 10.26
CA LEU A 66 5.23 -3.96 9.98
C LEU A 66 5.92 -4.62 11.18
N ASN A 67 5.61 -4.17 12.40
CA ASN A 67 6.16 -4.72 13.64
C ASN A 67 5.26 -5.76 14.31
N LYS A 68 4.21 -6.24 13.62
CA LYS A 68 3.27 -7.24 14.14
C LYS A 68 2.51 -6.82 15.42
N THR A 69 2.45 -5.53 15.74
CA THR A 69 1.75 -4.98 16.92
C THR A 69 0.34 -4.47 16.60
N ALA A 70 -0.12 -4.57 15.35
CA ALA A 70 -1.48 -4.24 14.97
C ALA A 70 -2.51 -5.09 15.75
N THR A 71 -3.53 -4.45 16.31
CA THR A 71 -4.56 -5.07 17.15
C THR A 71 -5.89 -5.29 16.45
N SER A 72 -5.96 -5.10 15.12
CA SER A 72 -7.14 -5.44 14.33
C SER A 72 -7.41 -6.95 14.36
N ASP A 73 -8.67 -7.34 14.22
CA ASP A 73 -9.05 -8.75 14.27
C ASP A 73 -8.41 -9.54 13.13
N MET A 74 -8.32 -8.96 11.93
CA MET A 74 -7.56 -9.54 10.82
C MET A 74 -6.08 -9.76 11.17
N ALA A 75 -5.43 -8.82 11.86
CA ALA A 75 -4.03 -8.97 12.26
C ALA A 75 -3.86 -10.08 13.31
N LYS A 76 -4.81 -10.23 14.25
CA LYS A 76 -4.83 -11.33 15.22
C LYS A 76 -5.01 -12.68 14.50
N ALA A 77 -6.03 -12.80 13.66
CA ALA A 77 -6.32 -14.02 12.89
C ALA A 77 -5.13 -14.41 12.00
N THR A 78 -4.49 -13.44 11.32
CA THR A 78 -3.28 -13.69 10.51
C THR A 78 -2.14 -14.25 11.37
N ARG A 79 -1.91 -13.71 12.58
CA ARG A 79 -0.87 -14.22 13.49
C ARG A 79 -1.18 -15.60 14.06
N GLN A 80 -2.46 -15.92 14.24
CA GLN A 80 -2.93 -17.20 14.75
C GLN A 80 -3.05 -18.27 13.63
N GLY A 81 -2.84 -17.89 12.37
CA GLY A 81 -3.02 -18.80 11.22
C GLY A 81 -4.49 -19.00 10.81
N GLU A 82 -5.40 -18.20 11.35
CA GLU A 82 -6.86 -18.32 11.18
C GLU A 82 -7.40 -17.43 10.06
N GLY A 83 -6.54 -16.74 9.32
CA GLY A 83 -6.94 -15.80 8.26
C GLY A 83 -7.80 -16.40 7.13
N HIS A 84 -7.89 -17.73 7.04
CA HIS A 84 -8.73 -18.44 6.06
C HIS A 84 -10.17 -18.70 6.53
N ASN A 85 -10.46 -18.60 7.84
CA ASN A 85 -11.77 -18.95 8.41
C ASN A 85 -12.73 -17.76 8.58
N ILE A 86 -12.36 -16.59 8.08
CA ILE A 86 -13.09 -15.31 8.22
C ILE A 86 -13.72 -14.83 6.90
N ALA A 87 -13.93 -15.75 5.95
CA ALA A 87 -14.66 -15.49 4.71
C ALA A 87 -16.14 -15.91 4.83
#